data_AF-A0A1I1FCW0-F1
#
_entry.id   AF-A0A1I1FCW0-F1
#
_cell.length_a   1.000
_cell.length_b   1.000
_cell.length_c   1.000
_cell.angle_alpha   90.00
_cell.angle_beta   90.00
_cell.angle_gamma   90.00
#
_symmetry.space_group_name_H-M   'P 1'
#
loop_
_entity.id
_entity.type
_entity.pdbx_description
1 polymer ?
#
loop_
_entity_poly.entity_id
_entity_poly.type
_entity_poly.pdbx_seq_one_letter_code
_entity_poly.pdbx_strand_id
1 'polypeptide(L)'
;MNEKVDVFKQGQSVTLEEVLENREWRSYKQSQLEKVYPDDTVVAVKLNMPGAVKNSPQIEQLFQAGWRVLLSDFEDLPIKKIVLDLKRKTGPEGFIVLQAALVDVKKVSITFEESFFLGRLFDSDVMSNQDSAYQLSRTALGFNPRTCLVCGDNAKACARDQRHDLNDLHEVINSLYNEYFVDDVLLPVFSTKAVVKAASFGFLAEAVTNPKPGLVDPVSVGAHNDMNIYTFVDSTLALQDYFKQTFEAGQTFSDCDLKKLLAKIRPFGIAAEESMILATNGINTHKGAIFTAGILLAAYGYASRGKDLVALSDVQEIVSQMGADLVEKELDSQPAKDTTTLTAGQSQFHQYKLTGVRGEVQKGLQPLRQFGLKALRESTGHENDRLLDSLMALAGGIEDSTLIKRAKTPEITKEMVEYVETFQKMGGASTVAGKAFLSELDDIFIARHLSIGGAADYLILTALVGRLNGLI
;
A
#
# COMPACT_ATOMS: atom_id res chain seq x y z
N MET A 1 -4.01 -22.25 -1.73
CA MET A 1 -4.08 -21.73 -0.35
C MET A 1 -2.79 -20.99 -0.10
N ASN A 2 -2.86 -19.74 0.37
CA ASN A 2 -1.66 -19.03 0.81
C ASN A 2 -1.08 -19.75 2.03
N GLU A 3 0.25 -19.86 2.10
CA GLU A 3 0.93 -20.44 3.26
C GLU A 3 0.68 -19.52 4.46
N LYS A 4 0.17 -20.08 5.57
CA LYS A 4 -0.05 -19.31 6.80
C LYS A 4 1.29 -18.83 7.34
N VAL A 5 1.35 -17.55 7.68
CA VAL A 5 2.55 -16.89 8.18
C VAL A 5 2.59 -16.95 9.69
N ASP A 6 3.74 -17.32 10.25
CA ASP A 6 4.06 -17.19 11.66
C ASP A 6 4.96 -15.98 11.88
N VAL A 7 4.44 -14.94 12.52
CA VAL A 7 5.13 -13.66 12.69
C VAL A 7 6.32 -13.75 13.65
N PHE A 8 6.42 -14.80 14.47
CA PHE A 8 7.52 -14.98 15.42
C PHE A 8 8.68 -15.80 14.84
N LYS A 9 8.49 -16.48 13.72
CA LYS A 9 9.46 -17.44 13.15
C LYS A 9 10.79 -16.82 12.70
N GLN A 10 10.75 -15.61 12.16
CA GLN A 10 11.93 -14.93 11.59
C GLN A 10 12.59 -13.94 12.56
N GLY A 11 12.11 -13.86 13.80
CA GLY A 11 12.59 -12.89 14.77
C GLY A 11 13.72 -13.40 15.68
N GLN A 12 14.40 -12.46 16.33
CA GLN A 12 15.44 -12.76 17.31
C GLN A 12 14.89 -12.66 18.74
N SER A 13 15.25 -13.62 19.59
CA SER A 13 14.91 -13.57 21.02
C SER A 13 15.69 -12.46 21.74
N VAL A 14 15.02 -11.74 22.63
CA VAL A 14 15.63 -10.75 23.52
C VAL A 14 15.86 -11.28 24.92
N THR A 15 16.90 -10.79 25.59
CA THR A 15 17.16 -11.07 27.01
C THR A 15 16.38 -10.11 27.92
N LEU A 16 16.36 -10.42 29.23
CA LEU A 16 15.73 -9.53 30.21
C LEU A 16 16.47 -8.19 30.30
N GLU A 17 17.80 -8.21 30.25
CA GLU A 17 18.64 -7.01 30.26
C GLU A 17 18.30 -6.08 29.10
N GLU A 18 18.20 -6.61 27.87
CA GLU A 18 17.83 -5.83 26.68
C GLU A 18 16.44 -5.19 26.83
N VAL A 19 15.49 -5.90 27.45
CA VAL A 19 14.13 -5.36 27.72
C VAL A 19 14.18 -4.24 28.76
N LEU A 20 15.00 -4.38 29.81
CA LEU A 20 15.17 -3.35 30.85
C LEU A 20 15.87 -2.11 30.29
N GLU A 21 16.95 -2.29 29.53
CA GLU A 21 17.66 -1.22 28.82
C GLU A 21 16.72 -0.46 27.89
N ASN A 22 15.85 -1.17 27.15
CA ASN A 22 14.85 -0.51 26.30
C ASN A 22 13.83 0.30 27.10
N ARG A 23 13.43 -0.18 28.28
CA ARG A 23 12.52 0.56 29.17
C ARG A 23 13.16 1.86 29.66
N GLU A 24 14.43 1.83 30.05
CA GLU A 24 15.19 3.01 30.46
C GLU A 24 15.36 3.99 29.30
N TRP A 25 15.75 3.48 28.12
CA TRP A 25 15.86 4.28 26.90
C TRP A 25 14.55 4.97 26.54
N ARG A 26 13.42 4.25 26.59
CA ARG A 26 12.08 4.79 26.33
C ARG A 26 11.75 5.90 27.30
N SER A 27 11.92 5.67 28.60
CA SER A 27 11.66 6.66 29.65
C SER A 27 12.52 7.92 29.49
N TYR A 28 13.80 7.73 29.15
CA TYR A 28 14.70 8.83 28.81
C TYR A 28 14.22 9.60 27.58
N LYS A 29 13.80 8.90 26.51
CA LYS A 29 13.33 9.53 25.28
C LYS A 29 12.05 10.34 25.49
N GLN A 30 11.11 9.81 26.26
CA GLN A 30 9.88 10.51 26.68
C GLN A 30 10.24 11.80 27.43
N SER A 31 11.05 11.69 28.47
CA SER A 31 11.50 12.83 29.29
C SER A 31 12.24 13.89 28.47
N GLN A 32 13.03 13.48 27.47
CA GLN A 32 13.72 14.39 26.56
C GLN A 32 12.72 15.15 25.67
N LEU A 33 11.74 14.46 25.10
CA LEU A 33 10.72 15.09 24.26
C LEU A 33 9.85 16.07 25.07
N GLU A 34 9.42 15.71 26.27
CA GLU A 34 8.66 16.60 27.18
C GLU A 34 9.45 17.85 27.58
N LYS A 35 10.77 17.75 27.73
CA LYS A 35 11.63 18.91 28.02
C LYS A 35 11.81 19.83 26.82
N VAL A 36 11.95 19.27 25.61
CA VAL A 36 12.13 20.04 24.37
C VAL A 36 10.81 20.66 23.92
N TYR A 37 9.69 20.01 24.21
CA TYR A 37 8.34 20.42 23.82
C TYR A 37 7.41 20.53 25.04
N PRO A 38 7.65 21.48 25.96
CA PRO A 38 6.98 21.53 27.25
C PRO A 38 5.48 21.87 27.18
N ASP A 39 5.04 22.50 26.10
CA ASP A 39 3.63 22.89 25.87
C ASP A 39 2.87 21.90 24.98
N ASP A 40 3.51 20.80 24.57
CA ASP A 40 2.96 19.85 23.61
C ASP A 40 2.70 18.47 24.26
N THR A 41 1.88 17.67 23.59
CA THR A 41 1.58 16.30 24.01
C THR A 41 2.48 15.32 23.27
N VAL A 42 3.11 14.40 24.02
CA VAL A 42 3.93 13.31 23.50
C VAL A 42 3.10 12.03 23.50
N VAL A 43 3.13 11.29 22.39
CA VAL A 43 2.57 9.94 22.27
C VAL A 43 3.73 8.98 22.04
N ALA A 44 3.88 7.98 22.90
CA ALA A 44 4.81 6.88 22.74
C ALA A 44 4.03 5.63 22.34
N VAL A 45 4.45 4.98 21.25
CA VAL A 45 3.71 3.90 20.59
C VAL A 45 4.62 2.69 20.46
N LYS A 46 4.14 1.53 20.90
CA LYS A 46 4.81 0.22 20.75
C LYS A 46 3.78 -0.87 20.49
N LEU A 47 4.26 -2.07 20.16
CA LEU A 47 3.43 -3.28 20.18
C LEU A 47 3.56 -4.03 21.51
N ASN A 48 2.45 -4.55 22.01
CA ASN A 48 2.40 -5.45 23.16
C ASN A 48 2.65 -6.90 22.71
N MET A 49 3.85 -7.15 22.16
CA MET A 49 4.24 -8.49 21.70
C MET A 49 4.62 -9.40 22.88
N PRO A 50 3.98 -10.59 23.01
CA PRO A 50 4.30 -11.57 24.05
C PRO A 50 5.61 -12.30 23.73
N GLY A 51 6.15 -13.02 24.72
CA GLY A 51 7.34 -13.86 24.52
C GLY A 51 8.65 -13.11 24.27
N ALA A 52 9.68 -13.87 23.90
CA ALA A 52 11.05 -13.38 23.71
C ALA A 52 11.29 -12.80 22.32
N VAL A 53 10.53 -13.20 21.30
CA VAL A 53 10.64 -12.61 19.96
C VAL A 53 9.74 -11.38 19.90
N LYS A 54 10.34 -10.20 19.90
CA LYS A 54 9.60 -8.92 19.88
C LYS A 54 9.67 -8.17 18.56
N ASN A 55 10.54 -8.60 17.64
CA ASN A 55 10.64 -8.03 16.31
C ASN A 55 10.96 -9.09 15.25
N SER A 56 10.41 -8.89 14.06
CA SER A 56 10.56 -9.69 12.84
C SER A 56 10.05 -8.85 11.67
N PRO A 57 10.34 -9.20 10.40
CA PRO A 57 9.79 -8.46 9.26
C PRO A 57 8.26 -8.32 9.30
N GLN A 58 7.55 -9.34 9.77
CA GLN A 58 6.09 -9.33 9.88
C GLN A 58 5.59 -8.48 11.05
N ILE A 59 6.32 -8.45 12.17
CA ILE A 59 6.03 -7.54 13.29
C ILE A 59 6.27 -6.07 12.89
N GLU A 60 7.29 -5.80 12.08
CA GLU A 60 7.50 -4.48 11.49
C GLU A 60 6.33 -4.07 10.58
N GLN A 61 5.83 -4.98 9.73
CA GLN A 61 4.65 -4.74 8.88
C GLN A 61 3.40 -4.45 9.73
N LEU A 62 3.15 -5.22 10.81
CA LEU A 62 2.07 -4.94 11.77
C LEU A 62 2.20 -3.53 12.36
N PHE A 63 3.40 -3.17 12.82
CA PHE A 63 3.65 -1.85 13.39
C PHE A 63 3.39 -0.76 12.36
N GLN A 64 3.91 -0.92 11.14
CA GLN A 64 3.80 0.07 10.07
C GLN A 64 2.34 0.29 9.67
N ALA A 65 1.52 -0.76 9.58
CA ALA A 65 0.08 -0.63 9.34
C ALA A 65 -0.62 0.24 10.40
N GLY A 66 -0.47 -0.10 11.68
CA GLY A 66 -1.12 0.71 12.73
C GLY A 66 -0.50 2.10 12.88
N TRP A 67 0.81 2.26 12.67
CA TRP A 67 1.48 3.55 12.69
C TRP A 67 0.91 4.51 11.65
N ARG A 68 0.59 4.02 10.45
CA ARG A 68 -0.01 4.84 9.39
C ARG A 68 -1.44 5.24 9.69
N VAL A 69 -2.24 4.31 10.21
CA VAL A 69 -3.61 4.62 10.65
C VAL A 69 -3.58 5.67 11.76
N LEU A 70 -2.75 5.48 12.78
CA LEU A 70 -2.61 6.43 13.88
C LEU A 70 -2.16 7.83 13.41
N LEU A 71 -1.21 7.92 12.49
CA LEU A 71 -0.82 9.21 11.89
C LEU A 71 -1.94 9.85 11.07
N SER A 72 -2.79 9.05 10.43
CA SER A 72 -3.98 9.54 9.73
C SER A 72 -5.05 10.02 10.72
N ASP A 73 -5.25 9.33 11.83
CA ASP A 73 -6.20 9.74 12.87
C ASP A 73 -5.78 11.06 13.53
N PHE A 74 -4.48 11.38 13.52
CA PHE A 74 -3.93 12.66 13.94
C PHE A 74 -3.81 13.70 12.81
N GLU A 75 -4.35 13.48 11.61
CA GLU A 75 -4.09 14.35 10.44
C GLU A 75 -4.52 15.82 10.65
N ASP A 76 -5.51 16.06 11.52
CA ASP A 76 -6.02 17.39 11.87
C ASP A 76 -5.31 18.03 13.07
N LEU A 77 -4.41 17.30 13.74
CA LEU A 77 -3.61 17.81 14.83
C LEU A 77 -2.21 18.20 14.33
N PRO A 78 -1.67 19.38 14.69
CA PRO A 78 -0.34 19.78 14.23
C PRO A 78 0.75 18.89 14.83
N ILE A 79 1.38 18.05 14.01
CA ILE A 79 2.53 17.22 14.39
C ILE A 79 3.80 18.05 14.31
N LYS A 80 4.50 18.21 15.45
CA LYS A 80 5.79 18.91 15.53
C LYS A 80 7.00 18.00 15.35
N LYS A 81 6.89 16.74 15.77
CA LYS A 81 7.99 15.78 15.67
C LYS A 81 7.48 14.35 15.54
N ILE A 82 8.15 13.59 14.69
CA ILE A 82 8.07 12.14 14.62
C ILE A 82 9.46 11.55 14.87
N VAL A 83 9.51 10.50 15.68
CA VAL A 83 10.67 9.62 15.83
C VAL A 83 10.16 8.19 15.65
N LEU A 84 10.76 7.42 14.76
CA LEU A 84 10.35 6.05 14.49
C LEU A 84 11.59 5.17 14.40
N ASP A 85 11.56 4.03 15.08
CA ASP A 85 12.59 3.01 15.02
C ASP A 85 11.93 1.64 14.85
N LEU A 86 11.83 1.19 13.59
CA LEU A 86 11.23 -0.09 13.25
C LEU A 86 12.14 -1.27 13.56
N LYS A 87 13.46 -1.06 13.64
CA LYS A 87 14.45 -2.14 13.66
C LYS A 87 14.92 -2.54 15.06
N ARG A 88 14.36 -1.96 16.13
CA ARG A 88 14.74 -2.30 17.51
C ARG A 88 14.50 -3.77 17.79
N LYS A 89 15.50 -4.47 18.32
CA LYS A 89 15.39 -5.89 18.69
C LYS A 89 14.22 -6.15 19.67
N THR A 90 13.95 -5.20 20.57
CA THR A 90 12.85 -5.26 21.56
C THR A 90 11.47 -4.88 21.00
N GLY A 91 11.35 -4.74 19.68
CA GLY A 91 10.11 -4.43 18.97
C GLY A 91 10.07 -2.99 18.44
N PRO A 92 9.39 -2.76 17.30
CA PRO A 92 9.23 -1.44 16.73
C PRO A 92 8.66 -0.43 17.71
N GLU A 93 9.16 0.80 17.67
CA GLU A 93 8.74 1.85 18.59
C GLU A 93 8.73 3.22 17.93
N GLY A 94 7.72 4.04 18.24
CA GLY A 94 7.54 5.36 17.67
C GLY A 94 7.13 6.40 18.72
N PHE A 95 7.47 7.66 18.45
CA PHE A 95 7.08 8.81 19.24
C PHE A 95 6.53 9.91 18.33
N ILE A 96 5.43 10.52 18.74
CA ILE A 96 4.78 11.64 18.05
C ILE A 96 4.66 12.79 19.04
N VAL A 97 5.05 14.00 18.63
CA VAL A 97 4.82 15.23 19.40
C VAL A 97 3.75 16.03 18.67
N LEU A 98 2.65 16.32 19.37
CA LEU A 98 1.45 16.95 18.86
C LEU A 98 1.20 18.27 19.61
N GLN A 99 0.92 19.33 18.86
CA GLN A 99 0.42 20.58 19.43
C GLN A 99 -1.09 20.48 19.66
N ALA A 100 -1.47 19.73 20.68
CA ALA A 100 -2.86 19.47 21.04
C ALA A 100 -2.99 19.15 22.53
N ALA A 101 -4.20 19.32 23.07
CA ALA A 101 -4.48 19.01 24.47
C ALA A 101 -4.38 17.50 24.75
N LEU A 102 -3.87 17.14 25.93
CA LEU A 102 -3.64 15.75 26.33
C LEU A 102 -4.90 14.90 26.23
N VAL A 103 -6.06 15.44 26.60
CA VAL A 103 -7.35 14.74 26.55
C VAL A 103 -7.76 14.37 25.13
N ASP A 104 -7.57 15.27 24.16
CA ASP A 104 -7.98 15.04 22.77
C ASP A 104 -7.07 14.00 22.11
N VAL A 105 -5.76 14.11 22.33
CA VAL A 105 -4.79 13.11 21.88
C VAL A 105 -5.08 11.74 22.53
N LYS A 106 -5.41 11.71 23.82
CA LYS A 106 -5.75 10.46 24.52
C LYS A 106 -6.99 9.79 23.95
N LYS A 107 -8.03 10.56 23.61
CA LYS A 107 -9.24 10.02 22.97
C LYS A 107 -8.92 9.39 21.62
N VAL A 108 -8.18 10.07 20.76
CA VAL A 108 -7.78 9.55 19.45
C VAL A 108 -6.96 8.26 19.60
N SER A 109 -5.95 8.24 20.48
CA SER A 109 -5.15 7.04 20.74
C SER A 109 -5.98 5.86 21.25
N ILE A 110 -6.97 6.11 22.12
CA ILE A 110 -7.85 5.06 22.64
C ILE A 110 -8.79 4.54 21.53
N THR A 111 -9.36 5.44 20.73
CA THR A 111 -10.20 5.07 19.58
C THR A 111 -9.43 4.21 18.60
N PHE A 112 -8.19 4.60 18.23
CA PHE A 112 -7.30 3.80 17.39
C PHE A 112 -7.11 2.36 17.93
N GLU A 113 -6.84 2.20 19.23
CA GLU A 113 -6.66 0.88 19.83
C GLU A 113 -7.93 0.00 19.81
N GLU A 114 -9.12 0.60 19.72
CA GLU A 114 -10.41 -0.10 19.72
C GLU A 114 -10.99 -0.34 18.32
N SER A 115 -10.89 0.64 17.41
CA SER A 115 -11.53 0.60 16.09
C SER A 115 -10.65 -0.03 15.02
N PHE A 116 -9.33 0.18 15.08
CA PHE A 116 -8.43 -0.40 14.09
C PHE A 116 -8.31 -1.92 14.31
N PHE A 117 -8.39 -2.69 13.23
CA PHE A 117 -8.37 -4.16 13.26
C PHE A 117 -7.18 -4.73 14.06
N LEU A 118 -5.99 -4.15 13.90
CA LEU A 118 -4.78 -4.56 14.64
C LEU A 118 -4.52 -3.67 15.87
N GLY A 119 -5.38 -2.68 16.15
CA GLY A 119 -5.19 -1.66 17.18
C GLY A 119 -4.99 -2.24 18.59
N ARG A 120 -5.61 -3.39 18.88
CA ARG A 120 -5.46 -4.10 20.16
C ARG A 120 -4.04 -4.65 20.40
N LEU A 121 -3.20 -4.72 19.39
CA LEU A 121 -1.78 -5.07 19.53
C LEU A 121 -0.93 -3.87 19.97
N PHE A 122 -1.43 -2.65 19.81
CA PHE A 122 -0.71 -1.42 20.12
C PHE A 122 -0.87 -1.00 21.58
N ASP A 123 0.09 -0.20 22.03
CA ASP A 123 0.06 0.50 23.31
C ASP A 123 0.50 1.94 23.04
N SER A 124 -0.45 2.87 23.14
CA SER A 124 -0.25 4.29 22.87
C SER A 124 -0.31 5.10 24.17
N ASP A 125 0.85 5.25 24.80
CA ASP A 125 1.03 6.05 26.01
C ASP A 125 1.05 7.53 25.65
N VAL A 126 0.19 8.34 26.29
CA VAL A 126 0.05 9.78 26.02
C VAL A 126 0.44 10.55 27.26
N MET A 127 1.29 11.56 27.11
CA MET A 127 1.90 12.31 28.20
C MET A 127 2.14 13.77 27.84
N SER A 128 2.19 14.63 28.85
CA SER A 128 2.49 16.06 28.73
C SER A 128 3.17 16.54 30.02
N ASN A 129 4.08 17.51 29.89
CA ASN A 129 4.86 18.03 31.01
C ASN A 129 4.02 18.91 31.96
N GLN A 130 2.96 19.55 31.47
CA GLN A 130 2.16 20.51 32.25
C GLN A 130 0.96 19.89 32.96
N ASP A 131 0.48 18.75 32.47
CA ASP A 131 -0.71 18.10 32.99
C ASP A 131 -0.35 16.96 33.94
N SER A 132 -0.65 17.13 35.24
CA SER A 132 -0.67 16.04 36.23
C SER A 132 -1.69 14.93 35.87
N ALA A 133 -2.49 15.16 34.82
CA ALA A 133 -3.38 14.21 34.18
C ALA A 133 -2.67 13.11 33.36
N TYR A 134 -1.34 12.96 33.46
CA TYR A 134 -0.56 11.80 32.99
C TYR A 134 -1.21 10.44 33.34
N GLN A 135 -2.07 10.39 34.36
CA GLN A 135 -2.79 9.21 34.82
C GLN A 135 -4.25 9.09 34.36
N LEU A 136 -4.72 9.87 33.37
CA LEU A 136 -6.07 9.73 32.84
C LEU A 136 -6.29 8.32 32.28
N SER A 137 -7.01 7.52 33.06
CA SER A 137 -7.34 6.14 32.70
C SER A 137 -8.45 6.11 31.65
N ARG A 138 -8.53 5.04 30.88
CA ARG A 138 -9.62 4.79 29.90
C ARG A 138 -11.00 5.02 30.52
N THR A 139 -11.20 4.48 31.72
CA THR A 139 -12.46 4.59 32.48
C THR A 139 -12.77 6.02 32.93
N ALA A 140 -11.75 6.83 33.22
CA ALA A 140 -11.94 8.25 33.54
C ALA A 140 -12.42 9.06 32.33
N LEU A 141 -12.17 8.57 31.11
CA LEU A 141 -12.64 9.16 29.85
C LEU A 141 -13.91 8.49 29.31
N GLY A 142 -14.55 7.60 30.09
CA GLY A 142 -15.79 6.92 29.72
C GLY A 142 -15.63 5.68 28.84
N PHE A 143 -14.40 5.22 28.60
CA PHE A 143 -14.13 4.01 27.80
C PHE A 143 -14.11 2.74 28.66
N ASN A 144 -14.37 1.61 28.01
CA ASN A 144 -14.32 0.30 28.65
C ASN A 144 -12.87 -0.10 28.99
N PRO A 145 -12.69 -0.97 30.02
CA PRO A 145 -11.42 -1.62 30.25
C PRO A 145 -10.96 -2.43 29.03
N ARG A 146 -9.64 -2.54 28.84
CA ARG A 146 -9.06 -3.35 27.77
C ARG A 146 -9.50 -4.82 27.91
N THR A 147 -9.89 -5.40 26.78
CA THR A 147 -10.31 -6.80 26.68
C THR A 147 -9.12 -7.70 26.36
N CYS A 148 -9.15 -8.96 26.79
CA CYS A 148 -8.14 -9.99 26.57
C CYS A 148 -8.06 -10.33 25.09
N LEU A 149 -6.86 -10.37 24.51
CA LEU A 149 -6.67 -10.62 23.07
C LEU A 149 -7.27 -11.98 22.64
N VAL A 150 -7.22 -12.99 23.52
CA VAL A 150 -7.68 -14.35 23.24
C VAL A 150 -9.17 -14.54 23.50
N CYS A 151 -9.65 -14.30 24.73
CA CYS A 151 -11.05 -14.61 25.10
C CYS A 151 -12.02 -13.42 25.06
N GLY A 152 -11.54 -12.18 24.89
CA GLY A 152 -12.39 -10.99 24.91
C GLY A 152 -12.88 -10.53 26.29
N ASP A 153 -12.65 -11.29 27.38
CA ASP A 153 -12.95 -10.87 28.76
C ASP A 153 -12.06 -9.70 29.21
N ASN A 154 -12.20 -9.23 30.46
CA ASN A 154 -11.30 -8.22 31.02
C ASN A 154 -9.82 -8.68 31.01
N ALA A 155 -8.93 -7.91 30.35
CA ALA A 155 -7.52 -8.28 30.19
C ALA A 155 -6.76 -8.37 31.51
N LYS A 156 -7.05 -7.49 32.48
CA LYS A 156 -6.36 -7.49 33.78
C LYS A 156 -6.72 -8.72 34.61
N ALA A 157 -8.00 -9.09 34.62
CA ALA A 157 -8.45 -10.31 35.29
C ALA A 157 -7.84 -11.55 34.62
N CYS A 158 -7.86 -11.61 33.29
CA CYS A 158 -7.31 -12.72 32.53
C CYS A 158 -5.79 -12.92 32.77
N ALA A 159 -5.00 -11.84 32.77
CA ALA A 159 -3.57 -11.88 33.04
C ALA A 159 -3.25 -12.31 34.48
N ARG A 160 -4.03 -11.83 35.46
CA ARG A 160 -3.89 -12.24 36.87
C ARG A 160 -4.20 -13.71 37.07
N ASP A 161 -5.25 -14.19 36.42
CA ASP A 161 -5.72 -15.57 36.52
C ASP A 161 -4.92 -16.53 35.59
N GLN A 162 -3.97 -16.02 34.78
CA GLN A 162 -3.16 -16.76 33.81
C GLN A 162 -3.97 -17.74 32.94
N ARG A 163 -5.12 -17.28 32.42
CA ARG A 163 -6.06 -18.18 31.71
C ARG A 163 -5.58 -18.65 30.34
N HIS A 164 -4.56 -18.00 29.77
CA HIS A 164 -4.00 -18.30 28.46
C HIS A 164 -2.49 -18.41 28.58
N ASP A 165 -1.93 -19.35 27.82
CA ASP A 165 -0.48 -19.51 27.73
C ASP A 165 0.12 -18.66 26.60
N LEU A 166 1.43 -18.83 26.37
CA LEU A 166 2.13 -18.10 25.32
C LEU A 166 1.71 -18.52 23.91
N ASN A 167 1.36 -19.80 23.72
CA ASN A 167 0.96 -20.33 22.42
C ASN A 167 -0.40 -19.78 22.00
N ASP A 168 -1.36 -19.72 22.93
CA ASP A 168 -2.67 -19.08 22.69
C ASP A 168 -2.52 -17.65 22.14
N LEU A 169 -1.60 -16.88 22.73
CA LEU A 169 -1.31 -15.51 22.30
C LEU A 169 -0.63 -15.46 20.93
N HIS A 170 0.33 -16.36 20.67
CA HIS A 170 0.99 -16.45 19.37
C HIS A 170 0.00 -16.82 18.25
N GLU A 171 -0.89 -17.79 18.51
CA GLU A 171 -1.89 -18.24 17.55
C GLU A 171 -2.85 -17.11 17.16
N VAL A 172 -3.35 -16.34 18.13
CA VAL A 172 -4.24 -15.22 17.84
C VAL A 172 -3.53 -14.11 17.07
N ILE A 173 -2.28 -13.77 17.41
CA ILE A 173 -1.51 -12.76 16.68
C ILE A 173 -1.21 -13.22 15.25
N ASN A 174 -0.86 -14.49 15.06
CA ASN A 174 -0.69 -15.09 13.75
C ASN A 174 -1.99 -15.06 12.95
N SER A 175 -3.14 -15.36 13.56
CA SER A 175 -4.46 -15.25 12.89
C SER A 175 -4.71 -13.83 12.41
N LEU A 176 -4.56 -12.84 13.30
CA LEU A 176 -4.77 -11.41 12.97
C LEU A 176 -3.88 -10.94 11.81
N TYR A 177 -2.60 -11.33 11.82
CA TYR A 177 -1.70 -11.01 10.71
C TYR A 177 -2.16 -11.65 9.40
N ASN A 178 -2.51 -12.93 9.43
CA ASN A 178 -2.95 -13.63 8.23
C ASN A 178 -4.27 -13.07 7.70
N GLU A 179 -5.24 -12.77 8.56
CA GLU A 179 -6.50 -12.16 8.16
C GLU A 179 -6.32 -10.78 7.52
N TYR A 180 -5.37 -9.97 8.03
CA TYR A 180 -5.14 -8.61 7.55
C TYR A 180 -4.30 -8.50 6.27
N PHE A 181 -3.27 -9.37 6.13
CA PHE A 181 -2.28 -9.29 5.03
C PHE A 181 -2.27 -10.48 4.07
N VAL A 182 -2.85 -11.62 4.43
CA VAL A 182 -2.62 -12.91 3.72
C VAL A 182 -3.89 -13.50 3.11
N ASP A 183 -4.93 -13.71 3.93
CA ASP A 183 -6.20 -14.30 3.52
C ASP A 183 -6.92 -13.34 2.57
N ASP A 184 -6.94 -12.06 2.92
CA ASP A 184 -7.15 -10.95 2.01
C ASP A 184 -6.24 -9.77 2.39
N VAL A 185 -6.32 -8.66 1.65
CA VAL A 185 -5.68 -7.40 2.00
C VAL A 185 -6.73 -6.45 2.56
N LEU A 186 -6.70 -6.16 3.86
CA LEU A 186 -7.68 -5.28 4.50
C LEU A 186 -7.24 -3.82 4.47
N LEU A 187 -8.07 -2.92 3.97
CA LEU A 187 -7.77 -1.50 3.83
C LEU A 187 -8.53 -0.72 4.91
N PRO A 188 -7.82 -0.05 5.84
CA PRO A 188 -8.44 0.95 6.70
C PRO A 188 -9.09 2.02 5.84
N VAL A 189 -10.17 2.63 6.32
CA VAL A 189 -10.82 3.74 5.62
C VAL A 189 -10.10 5.05 5.93
N PHE A 190 -9.46 5.63 4.92
CA PHE A 190 -8.68 6.86 5.03
C PHE A 190 -9.47 8.11 4.59
N SER A 191 -9.02 9.27 5.06
CA SER A 191 -9.50 10.56 4.56
C SER A 191 -9.19 10.73 3.07
N THR A 192 -9.96 11.54 2.35
CA THR A 192 -9.67 11.87 0.93
C THR A 192 -8.24 12.39 0.76
N LYS A 193 -7.75 13.20 1.70
CA LYS A 193 -6.40 13.75 1.69
C LYS A 193 -5.34 12.66 1.82
N ALA A 194 -5.52 11.70 2.73
CA ALA A 194 -4.63 10.56 2.87
C ALA A 194 -4.64 9.64 1.63
N VAL A 195 -5.81 9.44 1.02
CA VAL A 195 -5.94 8.67 -0.23
C VAL A 195 -5.22 9.35 -1.40
N VAL A 196 -5.37 10.66 -1.58
CA VAL A 196 -4.66 11.43 -2.62
C VAL A 196 -3.14 11.35 -2.43
N LYS A 197 -2.66 11.43 -1.17
CA LYS A 197 -1.24 11.24 -0.85
C LYS A 197 -0.76 9.83 -1.19
N ALA A 198 -1.55 8.80 -0.88
CA ALA A 198 -1.22 7.40 -1.21
C ALA A 198 -1.19 7.15 -2.72
N ALA A 199 -2.14 7.73 -3.47
CA ALA A 199 -2.16 7.66 -4.93
C ALA A 199 -0.96 8.38 -5.55
N SER A 200 -0.67 9.61 -5.12
CA SER A 200 0.51 10.36 -5.57
C SER A 200 1.81 9.60 -5.25
N PHE A 201 1.88 8.99 -4.08
CA PHE A 201 3.00 8.13 -3.72
C PHE A 201 3.12 6.93 -4.68
N GLY A 202 2.03 6.25 -5.04
CA GLY A 202 2.09 5.11 -5.96
C GLY A 202 2.68 5.47 -7.32
N PHE A 203 2.27 6.61 -7.90
CA PHE A 203 2.81 7.10 -9.17
C PHE A 203 4.29 7.48 -9.06
N LEU A 204 4.69 8.19 -8.00
CA LEU A 204 6.10 8.53 -7.78
C LEU A 204 6.96 7.30 -7.44
N ALA A 205 6.43 6.35 -6.66
CA ALA A 205 7.13 5.14 -6.25
C ALA A 205 7.47 4.26 -7.46
N GLU A 206 6.55 4.13 -8.41
CA GLU A 206 6.86 3.51 -9.71
C GLU A 206 8.02 4.26 -10.36
N ALA A 207 7.91 5.58 -10.52
CA ALA A 207 8.91 6.39 -11.24
C ALA A 207 10.32 6.31 -10.63
N VAL A 208 10.44 6.26 -9.30
CA VAL A 208 11.74 6.26 -8.60
C VAL A 208 12.32 4.87 -8.35
N THR A 209 11.55 3.80 -8.57
CA THR A 209 12.05 2.43 -8.46
C THR A 209 13.12 2.20 -9.53
N ASN A 210 14.27 1.63 -9.18
CA ASN A 210 15.42 1.43 -10.08
C ASN A 210 16.31 0.25 -9.62
N PRO A 211 16.89 -0.54 -10.55
CA PRO A 211 16.78 -0.44 -12.01
C PRO A 211 15.54 -1.16 -12.57
N LYS A 212 14.81 -0.49 -13.46
CA LYS A 212 13.57 -1.03 -14.06
C LYS A 212 13.74 -1.34 -15.55
N PRO A 213 13.73 -2.62 -15.96
CA PRO A 213 14.01 -3.00 -17.34
C PRO A 213 13.16 -2.29 -18.40
N GLY A 214 13.80 -1.46 -19.22
CA GLY A 214 13.21 -0.74 -20.35
C GLY A 214 12.27 0.41 -19.98
N LEU A 215 12.12 0.73 -18.68
CA LEU A 215 11.26 1.79 -18.17
C LEU A 215 12.08 3.04 -17.81
N VAL A 216 11.41 4.17 -17.67
CA VAL A 216 12.02 5.40 -17.14
C VAL A 216 12.22 5.26 -15.64
N ASP A 217 13.39 5.65 -15.15
CA ASP A 217 13.71 5.72 -13.73
C ASP A 217 14.62 6.95 -13.42
N PRO A 218 15.14 7.13 -12.19
CA PRO A 218 15.96 8.30 -11.86
C PRO A 218 17.29 8.40 -12.61
N VAL A 219 17.80 7.30 -13.19
CA VAL A 219 19.13 7.24 -13.82
C VAL A 219 19.08 6.87 -15.30
N SER A 220 17.94 6.38 -15.80
CA SER A 220 17.73 5.94 -17.17
C SER A 220 16.38 6.42 -17.72
N VAL A 221 16.34 6.77 -19.01
CA VAL A 221 15.06 6.94 -19.75
C VAL A 221 14.54 5.62 -20.30
N GLY A 222 15.23 4.51 -20.03
CA GLY A 222 14.90 3.19 -20.52
C GLY A 222 14.81 3.14 -22.04
N ALA A 223 13.82 2.43 -22.55
CA ALA A 223 13.56 2.31 -23.98
C ALA A 223 12.73 3.48 -24.55
N HIS A 224 12.77 4.65 -23.90
CA HIS A 224 12.03 5.85 -24.28
C HIS A 224 12.99 6.98 -24.66
N ASN A 225 12.52 7.88 -25.53
CA ASN A 225 13.28 9.07 -25.95
C ASN A 225 12.51 10.38 -25.69
N ASP A 226 11.26 10.25 -25.27
CA ASP A 226 10.27 11.33 -25.15
C ASP A 226 9.95 11.67 -23.69
N MET A 227 10.40 10.89 -22.71
CA MET A 227 10.05 11.06 -21.30
C MET A 227 11.25 10.80 -20.38
N ASN A 228 11.23 11.43 -19.21
CA ASN A 228 12.22 11.23 -18.15
C ASN A 228 11.54 11.35 -16.77
N ILE A 229 12.31 11.19 -15.69
CA ILE A 229 11.80 11.24 -14.32
C ILE A 229 11.03 12.53 -14.01
N TYR A 230 11.43 13.69 -14.54
CA TYR A 230 10.72 14.95 -14.31
C TYR A 230 9.35 14.97 -15.00
N THR A 231 9.24 14.34 -16.18
CA THR A 231 7.94 14.14 -16.84
C THR A 231 6.98 13.34 -15.96
N PHE A 232 7.47 12.34 -15.23
CA PHE A 232 6.67 11.55 -14.28
C PHE A 232 6.25 12.37 -13.05
N VAL A 233 7.16 13.21 -12.54
CA VAL A 233 6.86 14.15 -11.43
C VAL A 233 5.78 15.15 -11.83
N ASP A 234 5.95 15.82 -12.97
CA ASP A 234 5.00 16.82 -13.48
C ASP A 234 3.62 16.19 -13.73
N SER A 235 3.59 14.99 -14.33
CA SER A 235 2.36 14.23 -14.50
C SER A 235 1.69 13.93 -13.16
N THR A 236 2.43 13.48 -12.15
CA THR A 236 1.84 13.10 -10.86
C THR A 236 1.24 14.30 -10.14
N LEU A 237 1.92 15.45 -10.17
CA LEU A 237 1.41 16.68 -9.56
C LEU A 237 0.12 17.16 -10.25
N ALA A 238 0.02 17.02 -11.57
CA ALA A 238 -1.18 17.38 -12.33
C ALA A 238 -2.40 16.46 -12.05
N LEU A 239 -2.19 15.26 -11.49
CA LEU A 239 -3.23 14.25 -11.29
C LEU A 239 -3.85 14.25 -9.87
N GLN A 240 -3.39 15.10 -8.95
CA GLN A 240 -3.88 15.09 -7.56
C GLN A 240 -5.38 15.38 -7.44
N ASP A 241 -5.88 16.34 -8.22
CA ASP A 241 -7.33 16.65 -8.25
C ASP A 241 -8.15 15.51 -8.84
N TYR A 242 -7.60 14.78 -9.82
CA TYR A 242 -8.25 13.60 -10.37
C TYR A 242 -8.39 12.48 -9.34
N PHE A 243 -7.35 12.21 -8.54
CA PHE A 243 -7.41 11.22 -7.46
C PHE A 243 -8.48 11.57 -6.42
N LYS A 244 -8.58 12.86 -6.09
CA LYS A 244 -9.61 13.38 -5.19
C LYS A 244 -11.01 13.15 -5.77
N GLN A 245 -11.25 13.60 -7.01
CA GLN A 245 -12.57 13.54 -7.66
C GLN A 245 -13.08 12.10 -7.79
N THR A 246 -12.21 11.16 -8.19
CA THR A 246 -12.59 9.76 -8.36
C THR A 246 -12.97 9.09 -7.04
N PHE A 247 -12.17 9.28 -5.98
CA PHE A 247 -12.48 8.76 -4.65
C PHE A 247 -13.78 9.34 -4.08
N GLU A 248 -13.94 10.67 -4.11
CA GLU A 248 -15.16 11.36 -3.63
C GLU A 248 -16.40 10.97 -4.46
N ALA A 249 -16.24 10.73 -5.77
CA ALA A 249 -17.32 10.25 -6.62
C ALA A 249 -17.83 8.88 -6.16
N GLY A 250 -16.93 7.98 -5.75
CA GLY A 250 -17.28 6.69 -5.15
C GLY A 250 -18.00 6.85 -3.81
N GLN A 251 -17.46 7.68 -2.91
CA GLN A 251 -18.05 7.91 -1.58
C GLN A 251 -19.46 8.50 -1.63
N THR A 252 -19.74 9.35 -2.63
CA THR A 252 -21.03 10.04 -2.78
C THR A 252 -21.99 9.34 -3.75
N PHE A 253 -21.58 8.24 -4.37
CA PHE A 253 -22.43 7.53 -5.31
C PHE A 253 -23.56 6.80 -4.58
N SER A 254 -24.80 6.89 -5.10
CA SER A 254 -26.00 6.35 -4.42
C SER A 254 -26.80 5.38 -5.27
N ASP A 255 -26.42 5.14 -6.53
CA ASP A 255 -27.11 4.20 -7.41
C ASP A 255 -26.62 2.77 -7.15
N CYS A 256 -27.44 1.78 -7.53
CA CYS A 256 -27.07 0.37 -7.42
C CYS A 256 -26.33 -0.13 -8.68
N ASP A 257 -26.49 0.55 -9.82
CA ASP A 257 -25.80 0.19 -11.05
C ASP A 257 -24.40 0.83 -11.10
N LEU A 258 -23.38 0.05 -10.75
CA LEU A 258 -21.99 0.50 -10.72
C LEU A 258 -21.42 0.86 -12.11
N LYS A 259 -22.05 0.44 -13.21
CA LYS A 259 -21.68 0.94 -14.55
C LYS A 259 -21.91 2.45 -14.67
N LYS A 260 -22.89 3.00 -13.96
CA LYS A 260 -23.12 4.46 -13.88
C LYS A 260 -22.05 5.16 -13.05
N LEU A 261 -21.42 4.49 -12.07
CA LEU A 261 -20.25 5.04 -11.38
C LEU A 261 -19.08 5.18 -12.35
N LEU A 262 -18.82 4.15 -13.16
CA LEU A 262 -17.82 4.25 -14.23
C LEU A 262 -18.13 5.40 -15.20
N ALA A 263 -19.39 5.50 -15.65
CA ALA A 263 -19.81 6.61 -16.51
C ALA A 263 -19.62 7.99 -15.85
N LYS A 264 -19.83 8.09 -14.53
CA LYS A 264 -19.64 9.33 -13.75
C LYS A 264 -18.18 9.76 -13.67
N ILE A 265 -17.23 8.82 -13.55
CA ILE A 265 -15.80 9.15 -13.42
C ILE A 265 -15.08 9.31 -14.77
N ARG A 266 -15.67 8.85 -15.88
CA ARG A 266 -15.07 8.98 -17.23
C ARG A 266 -14.67 10.41 -17.60
N PRO A 267 -15.51 11.45 -17.41
CA PRO A 267 -15.11 12.82 -17.69
C PRO A 267 -13.90 13.27 -16.87
N PHE A 268 -13.77 12.80 -15.62
CA PHE A 268 -12.59 13.09 -14.80
C PHE A 268 -11.33 12.45 -15.39
N GLY A 269 -11.42 11.21 -15.87
CA GLY A 269 -10.29 10.53 -16.53
C GLY A 269 -9.84 11.23 -17.81
N ILE A 270 -10.78 11.70 -18.63
CA ILE A 270 -10.46 12.48 -19.84
C ILE A 270 -9.76 13.79 -19.48
N ALA A 271 -10.29 14.55 -18.52
CA ALA A 271 -9.66 15.78 -18.05
C ALA A 271 -8.28 15.53 -17.42
N ALA A 272 -8.10 14.39 -16.75
CA ALA A 272 -6.83 13.97 -16.18
C ALA A 272 -5.78 13.65 -17.25
N GLU A 273 -6.17 12.96 -18.33
CA GLU A 273 -5.29 12.73 -19.49
C GLU A 273 -4.87 14.06 -20.13
N GLU A 274 -5.81 15.01 -20.31
CA GLU A 274 -5.50 16.35 -20.84
C GLU A 274 -4.55 17.12 -19.93
N SER A 275 -4.80 17.10 -18.62
CA SER A 275 -3.97 17.77 -17.62
C SER A 275 -2.56 17.19 -17.58
N MET A 276 -2.44 15.85 -17.64
CA MET A 276 -1.16 15.17 -17.78
C MET A 276 -0.44 15.63 -19.06
N ILE A 277 -1.07 15.52 -20.23
CA ILE A 277 -0.45 15.88 -21.52
C ILE A 277 0.02 17.34 -21.50
N LEU A 278 -0.76 18.25 -20.94
CA LEU A 278 -0.38 19.65 -20.82
C LEU A 278 0.84 19.84 -19.91
N ALA A 279 0.84 19.22 -18.73
CA ALA A 279 1.94 19.31 -17.77
C ALA A 279 3.23 18.69 -18.32
N THR A 280 3.12 17.68 -19.18
CA THR A 280 4.24 16.95 -19.77
C THR A 280 4.61 17.43 -21.17
N ASN A 281 4.19 18.62 -21.59
CA ASN A 281 4.51 19.20 -22.91
C ASN A 281 4.16 18.28 -24.10
N GLY A 282 3.03 17.58 -24.03
CA GLY A 282 2.53 16.71 -25.10
C GLY A 282 2.85 15.22 -24.92
N ILE A 283 3.52 14.82 -23.84
CA ILE A 283 4.06 13.47 -23.67
C ILE A 283 3.07 12.57 -22.93
N ASN A 284 2.85 11.36 -23.44
CA ASN A 284 1.95 10.39 -22.84
C ASN A 284 2.67 9.53 -21.79
N THR A 285 2.62 9.95 -20.52
CA THR A 285 3.39 9.33 -19.43
C THR A 285 2.64 8.24 -18.67
N HIS A 286 1.40 8.50 -18.22
CA HIS A 286 0.66 7.63 -17.30
C HIS A 286 -0.78 7.30 -17.76
N LYS A 287 -1.07 7.34 -19.06
CA LYS A 287 -2.45 7.15 -19.55
C LYS A 287 -3.08 5.80 -19.13
N GLY A 288 -2.30 4.72 -19.10
CA GLY A 288 -2.76 3.41 -18.63
C GLY A 288 -3.13 3.45 -17.15
N ALA A 289 -2.20 3.92 -16.30
CA ALA A 289 -2.41 4.10 -14.87
C ALA A 289 -3.57 5.03 -14.51
N ILE A 290 -3.82 6.12 -15.26
CA ILE A 290 -4.96 7.02 -15.02
C ILE A 290 -6.27 6.23 -15.03
N PHE A 291 -6.45 5.35 -16.01
CA PHE A 291 -7.67 4.55 -16.16
C PHE A 291 -7.84 3.55 -15.00
N THR A 292 -6.82 2.76 -14.69
CA THR A 292 -6.92 1.73 -13.64
C THR A 292 -7.00 2.33 -12.24
N ALA A 293 -6.16 3.34 -11.94
CA ALA A 293 -6.12 3.97 -10.63
C ALA A 293 -7.43 4.71 -10.33
N GLY A 294 -8.01 5.43 -11.29
CA GLY A 294 -9.28 6.13 -11.06
C GLY A 294 -10.45 5.18 -10.78
N ILE A 295 -10.51 4.04 -11.46
CA ILE A 295 -11.53 3.03 -11.22
C ILE A 295 -11.33 2.37 -9.85
N LEU A 296 -10.10 2.02 -9.49
CA LEU A 296 -9.78 1.45 -8.18
C LEU A 296 -10.12 2.43 -7.04
N LEU A 297 -9.78 3.71 -7.19
CA LEU A 297 -10.07 4.75 -6.21
C LEU A 297 -11.57 4.99 -6.04
N ALA A 298 -12.33 5.03 -7.15
CA ALA A 298 -13.78 5.14 -7.08
C ALA A 298 -14.42 3.92 -6.42
N ALA A 299 -13.94 2.71 -6.74
CA ALA A 299 -14.40 1.48 -6.11
C ALA A 299 -14.09 1.45 -4.61
N TYR A 300 -12.88 1.86 -4.21
CA TYR A 300 -12.49 1.97 -2.81
C TYR A 300 -13.33 3.00 -2.05
N GLY A 301 -13.56 4.19 -2.64
CA GLY A 301 -14.46 5.19 -2.06
C GLY A 301 -15.91 4.71 -1.92
N TYR A 302 -16.40 3.92 -2.87
CA TYR A 302 -17.73 3.30 -2.77
C TYR A 302 -17.78 2.23 -1.66
N ALA A 303 -16.74 1.40 -1.55
CA ALA A 303 -16.62 0.34 -0.55
C ALA A 303 -16.51 0.90 0.88
N SER A 304 -15.88 2.07 1.05
CA SER A 304 -15.60 2.67 2.37
C SER A 304 -16.81 3.28 3.07
N ARG A 305 -17.96 3.39 2.39
CA ARG A 305 -19.14 4.10 2.93
C ARG A 305 -19.68 3.39 4.18
N GLY A 306 -19.65 4.07 5.31
CA GLY A 306 -20.18 3.58 6.59
C GLY A 306 -19.38 2.42 7.21
N LYS A 307 -18.11 2.27 6.83
CA LYS A 307 -17.20 1.24 7.33
C LYS A 307 -15.90 1.87 7.80
N ASP A 308 -15.21 1.21 8.73
CA ASP A 308 -13.85 1.58 9.16
C ASP A 308 -12.76 0.76 8.46
N LEU A 309 -13.15 -0.38 7.88
CA LEU A 309 -12.28 -1.35 7.22
C LEU A 309 -12.98 -1.99 6.03
N VAL A 310 -12.26 -2.21 4.92
CA VAL A 310 -12.78 -2.87 3.73
C VAL A 310 -11.81 -3.94 3.23
N ALA A 311 -12.32 -5.03 2.68
CA ALA A 311 -11.49 -6.05 2.07
C ALA A 311 -11.14 -5.65 0.63
N LEU A 312 -9.89 -5.88 0.18
CA LEU A 312 -9.50 -5.61 -1.21
C LEU A 312 -10.34 -6.44 -2.20
N SER A 313 -10.73 -7.66 -1.84
CA SER A 313 -11.64 -8.46 -2.68
C SER A 313 -12.98 -7.77 -2.92
N ASP A 314 -13.57 -7.11 -1.91
CA ASP A 314 -14.80 -6.33 -2.07
C ASP A 314 -14.58 -5.17 -3.05
N VAL A 315 -13.45 -4.47 -2.94
CA VAL A 315 -13.08 -3.39 -3.85
C VAL A 315 -12.91 -3.93 -5.28
N GLN A 316 -12.22 -5.05 -5.47
CA GLN A 316 -12.02 -5.68 -6.78
C GLN A 316 -13.34 -6.18 -7.40
N GLU A 317 -14.27 -6.65 -6.58
CA GLU A 317 -15.62 -7.03 -7.02
C GLU A 317 -16.40 -5.79 -7.51
N ILE A 318 -16.32 -4.67 -6.81
CA ILE A 318 -16.89 -3.39 -7.27
C ILE A 318 -16.24 -2.95 -8.59
N VAL A 319 -14.92 -3.08 -8.75
CA VAL A 319 -14.21 -2.79 -10.01
C VAL A 319 -14.74 -3.67 -11.15
N SER A 320 -14.93 -4.97 -10.92
CA SER A 320 -15.52 -5.92 -11.87
C SER A 320 -16.92 -5.47 -12.32
N GLN A 321 -17.79 -5.10 -11.35
CA GLN A 321 -19.15 -4.62 -11.64
C GLN A 321 -19.17 -3.28 -12.38
N MET A 322 -18.25 -2.36 -12.06
CA MET A 322 -18.07 -1.11 -12.82
C MET A 322 -17.67 -1.37 -14.27
N GLY A 323 -16.79 -2.35 -14.48
CA GLY A 323 -16.26 -2.77 -15.78
C GLY A 323 -17.13 -3.75 -16.55
N ALA A 324 -18.32 -4.09 -16.06
CA ALA A 324 -19.19 -5.05 -16.73
C ALA A 324 -19.57 -4.58 -18.15
N ASP A 325 -19.45 -5.49 -19.11
CA ASP A 325 -19.68 -5.28 -20.56
C ASP A 325 -18.66 -4.34 -21.24
N LEU A 326 -17.54 -3.99 -20.59
CA LEU A 326 -16.64 -2.95 -21.11
C LEU A 326 -15.84 -3.44 -22.32
N VAL A 327 -15.43 -4.70 -22.34
CA VAL A 327 -14.77 -5.32 -23.51
C VAL A 327 -15.74 -5.38 -24.68
N GLU A 328 -16.95 -5.88 -24.44
CA GLU A 328 -17.97 -6.07 -25.46
C GLU A 328 -18.41 -4.73 -26.08
N LYS A 329 -18.57 -3.68 -25.26
CA LYS A 329 -19.01 -2.37 -25.75
C LYS A 329 -17.91 -1.58 -26.46
N GLU A 330 -16.66 -1.70 -26.05
CA GLU A 330 -15.57 -0.84 -26.54
C GLU A 330 -14.60 -1.51 -27.50
N LEU A 331 -14.46 -2.83 -27.44
CA LEU A 331 -13.52 -3.60 -28.26
C LEU A 331 -14.22 -4.47 -29.32
N ASP A 332 -15.45 -4.94 -29.06
CA ASP A 332 -16.18 -5.81 -30.00
C ASP A 332 -17.07 -5.06 -31.02
N SER A 333 -17.13 -3.72 -30.94
CA SER A 333 -17.75 -2.90 -31.97
C SER A 333 -17.04 -3.12 -33.32
N GLN A 334 -17.79 -3.38 -34.40
CA GLN A 334 -17.23 -3.62 -35.73
C GLN A 334 -16.19 -2.55 -36.08
N PRO A 335 -15.02 -2.92 -36.64
CA PRO A 335 -14.00 -1.95 -36.98
C PRO A 335 -14.62 -0.87 -37.86
N ALA A 336 -14.40 0.39 -37.51
CA ALA A 336 -14.62 1.47 -38.46
C ALA A 336 -13.95 1.06 -39.79
N LYS A 337 -14.60 1.32 -40.92
CA LYS A 337 -14.08 0.95 -42.26
C LYS A 337 -12.66 1.51 -42.53
N ASP A 338 -12.20 2.43 -41.67
CA ASP A 338 -10.88 3.00 -41.63
C ASP A 338 -10.11 2.49 -40.40
N THR A 339 -9.06 1.68 -40.62
CA THR A 339 -8.20 1.17 -39.54
C THR A 339 -7.31 2.25 -38.91
N THR A 340 -7.29 3.45 -39.50
CA THR A 340 -6.52 4.62 -39.03
C THR A 340 -7.13 5.31 -37.80
N THR A 341 -8.38 5.01 -37.44
CA THR A 341 -9.09 5.62 -36.29
C THR A 341 -9.15 4.72 -35.05
N LEU A 342 -8.54 3.54 -35.07
CA LEU A 342 -8.57 2.62 -33.94
C LEU A 342 -7.65 3.10 -32.81
N THR A 343 -8.14 3.04 -31.56
CA THR A 343 -7.26 3.22 -30.39
C THR A 343 -6.27 2.08 -30.29
N ALA A 344 -5.11 2.31 -29.66
CA ALA A 344 -4.08 1.27 -29.50
C ALA A 344 -4.63 -0.04 -28.88
N GLY A 345 -5.57 0.06 -27.93
CA GLY A 345 -6.22 -1.10 -27.33
C GLY A 345 -7.16 -1.85 -28.28
N GLN A 346 -7.89 -1.16 -29.16
CA GLN A 346 -8.71 -1.79 -30.20
C GLN A 346 -7.84 -2.48 -31.25
N SER A 347 -6.74 -1.85 -31.67
CA SER A 347 -5.78 -2.48 -32.59
C SER A 347 -5.20 -3.78 -32.00
N GLN A 348 -4.81 -3.77 -30.73
CA GLN A 348 -4.31 -4.97 -30.04
C GLN A 348 -5.37 -6.06 -29.89
N PHE A 349 -6.60 -5.71 -29.55
CA PHE A 349 -7.70 -6.68 -29.47
C PHE A 349 -7.98 -7.33 -30.83
N HIS A 350 -7.97 -6.55 -31.91
CA HIS A 350 -8.16 -7.12 -33.24
C HIS A 350 -6.98 -7.99 -33.71
N GLN A 351 -5.75 -7.59 -33.42
CA GLN A 351 -4.54 -8.28 -33.88
C GLN A 351 -4.20 -9.53 -33.06
N TYR A 352 -4.33 -9.46 -31.73
CA TYR A 352 -3.85 -10.49 -30.80
C TYR A 352 -4.94 -11.05 -29.89
N LYS A 353 -6.20 -10.57 -29.98
CA LYS A 353 -7.30 -10.92 -29.07
C LYS A 353 -7.05 -10.57 -27.60
N LEU A 354 -6.09 -9.68 -27.36
CA LEU A 354 -5.77 -9.15 -26.04
C LEU A 354 -6.75 -8.03 -25.69
N THR A 355 -7.47 -8.20 -24.59
CA THR A 355 -8.43 -7.20 -24.08
C THR A 355 -7.74 -6.02 -23.40
N GLY A 356 -6.47 -6.19 -23.00
CA GLY A 356 -5.65 -5.19 -22.34
C GLY A 356 -6.27 -4.70 -21.02
N VAL A 357 -5.97 -3.45 -20.65
CA VAL A 357 -6.41 -2.82 -19.40
C VAL A 357 -7.93 -2.88 -19.16
N ARG A 358 -8.71 -2.93 -20.23
CA ARG A 358 -10.17 -3.04 -20.20
C ARG A 358 -10.64 -4.39 -19.68
N GLY A 359 -10.07 -5.47 -20.19
CA GLY A 359 -10.37 -6.81 -19.70
C GLY A 359 -9.86 -7.03 -18.29
N GLU A 360 -8.75 -6.41 -17.92
CA GLU A 360 -8.24 -6.44 -16.55
C GLU A 360 -9.20 -5.75 -15.56
N VAL A 361 -9.77 -4.60 -15.91
CA VAL A 361 -10.82 -3.94 -15.13
C VAL A 361 -12.06 -4.82 -15.03
N GLN A 362 -12.52 -5.42 -16.13
CA GLN A 362 -13.68 -6.32 -16.13
C GLN A 362 -13.48 -7.56 -15.24
N LYS A 363 -12.23 -7.98 -15.01
CA LYS A 363 -11.87 -9.06 -14.07
C LYS A 363 -11.63 -8.57 -12.63
N GLY A 364 -11.74 -7.27 -12.37
CA GLY A 364 -11.48 -6.70 -11.04
C GLY A 364 -10.00 -6.46 -10.72
N LEU A 365 -9.12 -6.34 -11.71
CA LEU A 365 -7.68 -6.08 -11.54
C LEU A 365 -6.97 -7.14 -10.67
N GLN A 366 -7.29 -8.42 -10.84
CA GLN A 366 -6.76 -9.53 -10.02
C GLN A 366 -5.23 -9.57 -9.85
N PRO A 367 -4.39 -9.25 -10.87
CA PRO A 367 -2.94 -9.24 -10.74
C PRO A 367 -2.38 -8.39 -9.59
N LEU A 368 -3.09 -7.32 -9.20
CA LEU A 368 -2.75 -6.47 -8.06
C LEU A 368 -2.57 -7.30 -6.78
N ARG A 369 -3.53 -8.18 -6.48
CA ARG A 369 -3.49 -9.04 -5.29
C ARG A 369 -2.65 -10.29 -5.52
N GLN A 370 -2.78 -10.91 -6.69
CA GLN A 370 -2.17 -12.22 -6.98
C GLN A 370 -0.65 -12.17 -7.09
N PHE A 371 -0.10 -11.08 -7.65
CA PHE A 371 1.33 -10.95 -7.90
C PHE A 371 1.92 -9.75 -7.16
N GLY A 372 1.38 -8.55 -7.39
CA GLY A 372 1.98 -7.30 -6.89
C GLY A 372 2.09 -7.24 -5.36
N LEU A 373 0.94 -7.25 -4.67
CA LEU A 373 0.89 -7.17 -3.21
C LEU A 373 1.44 -8.42 -2.52
N LYS A 374 1.27 -9.59 -3.13
CA LYS A 374 1.87 -10.84 -2.65
C LYS A 374 3.40 -10.72 -2.60
N ALA A 375 4.03 -10.33 -3.70
CA ALA A 375 5.47 -10.12 -3.76
C ALA A 375 5.92 -8.97 -2.85
N LEU A 376 5.13 -7.90 -2.70
CA LEU A 376 5.47 -6.79 -1.80
C LEU A 376 5.53 -7.23 -0.34
N ARG A 377 4.60 -8.11 0.07
CA ARG A 377 4.54 -8.68 1.43
C ARG A 377 5.69 -9.66 1.70
N GLU A 378 6.02 -10.48 0.71
CA GLU A 378 7.00 -11.58 0.84
C GLU A 378 8.45 -11.10 0.65
N SER A 379 8.66 -9.98 -0.06
CA SER A 379 9.98 -9.39 -0.28
C SER A 379 10.57 -8.77 0.99
N THR A 380 11.90 -8.69 0.99
CA THR A 380 12.69 -8.10 2.08
C THR A 380 13.69 -7.10 1.51
N GLY A 381 14.39 -6.37 2.39
CA GLY A 381 15.33 -5.33 1.98
C GLY A 381 14.72 -3.94 2.02
N HIS A 382 15.30 -3.01 1.26
CA HIS A 382 14.82 -1.63 1.22
C HIS A 382 13.55 -1.52 0.36
N GLU A 383 12.82 -0.41 0.50
CA GLU A 383 11.57 -0.17 -0.23
C GLU A 383 11.72 -0.35 -1.75
N ASN A 384 12.82 0.18 -2.32
CA ASN A 384 13.15 -0.01 -3.73
C ASN A 384 13.28 -1.50 -4.12
N ASP A 385 13.95 -2.31 -3.30
CA ASP A 385 14.17 -3.73 -3.59
C ASP A 385 12.83 -4.48 -3.61
N ARG A 386 11.96 -4.16 -2.65
CA ARG A 386 10.63 -4.75 -2.54
C ARG A 386 9.72 -4.36 -3.72
N LEU A 387 9.81 -3.11 -4.18
CA LEU A 387 9.07 -2.65 -5.37
C LEU A 387 9.59 -3.29 -6.66
N LEU A 388 10.90 -3.53 -6.79
CA LEU A 388 11.48 -4.28 -7.91
C LEU A 388 11.00 -5.74 -7.92
N ASP A 389 10.96 -6.40 -6.76
CA ASP A 389 10.43 -7.76 -6.64
C ASP A 389 8.95 -7.82 -7.06
N SER A 390 8.13 -6.83 -6.65
CA SER A 390 6.76 -6.68 -7.11
C SER A 390 6.64 -6.43 -8.61
N LEU A 391 7.48 -5.56 -9.18
CA LEU A 391 7.49 -5.28 -10.62
C LEU A 391 7.79 -6.56 -11.42
N MET A 392 8.81 -7.31 -11.03
CA MET A 392 9.19 -8.55 -11.72
C MET A 392 8.12 -9.63 -11.57
N ALA A 393 7.51 -9.77 -10.40
CA ALA A 393 6.39 -10.68 -10.20
C ALA A 393 5.18 -10.32 -11.08
N LEU A 394 4.87 -9.03 -11.23
CA LEU A 394 3.83 -8.55 -12.15
C LEU A 394 4.20 -8.81 -13.61
N ALA A 395 5.42 -8.48 -14.02
CA ALA A 395 5.89 -8.65 -15.40
C ALA A 395 5.86 -10.11 -15.87
N GLY A 396 6.13 -11.07 -14.98
CA GLY A 396 6.00 -12.51 -15.28
C GLY A 396 4.58 -13.06 -15.13
N GLY A 397 3.69 -12.34 -14.45
CA GLY A 397 2.34 -12.80 -14.11
C GLY A 397 1.22 -12.28 -15.01
N ILE A 398 1.50 -11.28 -15.86
CA ILE A 398 0.49 -10.64 -16.73
C ILE A 398 0.86 -10.70 -18.21
N GLU A 399 -0.17 -10.61 -19.07
CA GLU A 399 0.01 -10.36 -20.50
C GLU A 399 0.24 -8.86 -20.74
N ASP A 400 1.49 -8.40 -20.60
CA ASP A 400 1.83 -6.99 -20.75
C ASP A 400 1.69 -6.54 -22.23
N SER A 401 0.61 -5.83 -22.50
CA SER A 401 0.29 -5.33 -23.84
C SER A 401 1.34 -4.37 -24.41
N THR A 402 2.08 -3.64 -23.56
CA THR A 402 3.17 -2.74 -23.98
C THR A 402 4.37 -3.56 -24.43
N LEU A 403 4.72 -4.59 -23.68
CA LEU A 403 5.79 -5.52 -24.03
C LEU A 403 5.48 -6.25 -25.34
N ILE A 404 4.29 -6.83 -25.46
CA ILE A 404 3.84 -7.56 -26.66
C ILE A 404 3.85 -6.65 -27.88
N LYS A 405 3.39 -5.40 -27.75
CA LYS A 405 3.41 -4.41 -28.83
C LYS A 405 4.83 -4.09 -29.29
N ARG A 406 5.76 -3.85 -28.36
CA ARG A 406 7.16 -3.52 -28.68
C ARG A 406 7.91 -4.71 -29.27
N ALA A 407 7.65 -5.92 -28.77
CA ALA A 407 8.20 -7.16 -29.30
C ALA A 407 7.54 -7.62 -30.61
N LYS A 408 6.36 -7.08 -30.94
CA LYS A 408 5.52 -7.43 -32.10
C LYS A 408 5.02 -8.88 -32.11
N THR A 409 5.10 -9.58 -30.98
CA THR A 409 4.79 -11.01 -30.88
C THR A 409 4.40 -11.35 -29.45
N PRO A 410 3.29 -12.10 -29.20
CA PRO A 410 2.89 -12.49 -27.85
C PRO A 410 3.84 -13.50 -27.19
N GLU A 411 4.66 -14.21 -27.97
CA GLU A 411 5.63 -15.20 -27.51
C GLU A 411 6.71 -14.61 -26.58
N ILE A 412 6.93 -13.28 -26.63
CA ILE A 412 7.83 -12.57 -25.69
C ILE A 412 7.46 -12.80 -24.23
N THR A 413 6.18 -13.08 -23.94
CA THR A 413 5.71 -13.36 -22.58
C THR A 413 6.38 -14.60 -21.98
N LYS A 414 6.73 -15.59 -22.81
CA LYS A 414 7.46 -16.79 -22.35
C LYS A 414 8.88 -16.43 -21.93
N GLU A 415 9.55 -15.59 -22.72
CA GLU A 415 10.88 -15.07 -22.41
C GLU A 415 10.85 -14.21 -21.12
N MET A 416 9.81 -13.40 -20.93
CA MET A 416 9.61 -12.62 -19.71
C MET A 416 9.50 -13.53 -18.47
N VAL A 417 8.77 -14.64 -18.55
CA VAL A 417 8.69 -15.63 -17.47
C VAL A 417 10.08 -16.21 -17.15
N GLU A 418 10.86 -16.58 -18.17
CA GLU A 418 12.23 -17.10 -17.98
C GLU A 418 13.16 -16.08 -17.30
N TYR A 419 13.04 -14.79 -17.64
CA TYR A 419 13.78 -13.73 -16.95
C TYR A 419 13.39 -13.61 -15.48
N VAL A 420 12.09 -13.65 -15.17
CA VAL A 420 11.59 -13.58 -13.79
C VAL A 420 12.03 -14.79 -12.97
N GLU A 421 11.96 -16.00 -13.53
CA GLU A 421 12.46 -17.20 -12.85
C GLU A 421 13.96 -17.13 -12.57
N THR A 422 14.74 -16.59 -13.51
CA THR A 422 16.18 -16.39 -13.34
C THR A 422 16.46 -15.38 -12.22
N PHE A 423 15.78 -14.24 -12.24
CA PHE A 423 15.86 -13.22 -11.19
C PHE A 423 15.50 -13.79 -9.80
N GLN A 424 14.45 -14.59 -9.71
CA GLN A 424 14.04 -15.24 -8.46
C GLN A 424 15.07 -16.26 -7.97
N LYS A 425 15.66 -17.07 -8.86
CA LYS A 425 16.75 -18.00 -8.52
C LYS A 425 17.99 -17.29 -7.98
N MET A 426 18.21 -16.03 -8.37
CA MET A 426 19.27 -15.18 -7.83
C MET A 426 18.94 -14.57 -6.46
N GLY A 427 17.73 -14.76 -5.94
CA GLY A 427 17.27 -14.25 -4.64
C GLY A 427 16.57 -12.89 -4.70
N GLY A 428 16.19 -12.43 -5.89
CA GLY A 428 15.47 -11.17 -6.08
C GLY A 428 16.34 -9.93 -5.82
N ALA A 429 15.68 -8.76 -5.78
CA ALA A 429 16.34 -7.47 -5.72
C ALA A 429 16.99 -7.19 -4.36
N SER A 430 16.68 -7.96 -3.31
CA SER A 430 17.40 -7.86 -2.04
C SER A 430 18.88 -8.31 -2.12
N THR A 431 19.27 -8.97 -3.21
CA THR A 431 20.63 -9.50 -3.42
C THR A 431 21.43 -8.68 -4.43
N VAL A 432 22.76 -8.72 -4.31
CA VAL A 432 23.66 -8.09 -5.29
C VAL A 432 23.52 -8.72 -6.68
N ALA A 433 23.36 -10.04 -6.74
CA ALA A 433 23.21 -10.77 -8.00
C ALA A 433 21.90 -10.41 -8.71
N GLY A 434 20.78 -10.36 -7.99
CA GLY A 434 19.49 -9.96 -8.56
C GLY A 434 19.50 -8.53 -9.08
N LYS A 435 20.14 -7.58 -8.38
CA LYS A 435 20.29 -6.19 -8.87
C LYS A 435 21.15 -6.11 -10.14
N ALA A 436 22.27 -6.84 -10.17
CA ALA A 436 23.13 -6.89 -11.36
C ALA A 436 22.37 -7.46 -12.56
N PHE A 437 21.59 -8.52 -12.35
CA PHE A 437 20.74 -9.10 -13.40
C PHE A 437 19.68 -8.13 -13.92
N LEU A 438 19.05 -7.33 -13.04
CA LEU A 438 18.11 -6.30 -13.49
C LEU A 438 18.78 -5.21 -14.34
N SER A 439 20.01 -4.82 -14.02
CA SER A 439 20.79 -3.90 -14.87
C SER A 439 21.10 -4.50 -16.24
N GLU A 440 21.52 -5.77 -16.29
CA GLU A 440 21.74 -6.47 -17.56
C GLU A 440 20.43 -6.59 -18.37
N LEU A 441 19.32 -6.86 -17.69
CA LEU A 441 18.02 -6.96 -18.31
C LEU A 441 17.53 -5.61 -18.84
N ASP A 442 17.84 -4.51 -18.14
CA ASP A 442 17.59 -3.15 -18.61
C ASP A 442 18.35 -2.87 -19.91
N ASP A 443 19.65 -3.18 -19.98
CA ASP A 443 20.44 -3.04 -21.22
C ASP A 443 19.83 -3.83 -22.39
N ILE A 444 19.39 -5.07 -22.14
CA ILE A 444 18.71 -5.91 -23.14
C ILE A 444 17.41 -5.25 -23.61
N PHE A 445 16.60 -4.74 -22.68
CA PHE A 445 15.32 -4.13 -22.99
C PHE A 445 15.50 -2.84 -23.78
N ILE A 446 16.46 -1.99 -23.39
CA ILE A 446 16.81 -0.77 -24.10
C ILE A 446 17.26 -1.10 -25.52
N ALA A 447 18.20 -2.04 -25.69
CA ALA A 447 18.72 -2.43 -27.01
C ALA A 447 17.66 -3.00 -27.95
N ARG A 448 16.67 -3.71 -27.39
CA ARG A 448 15.53 -4.29 -28.14
C ARG A 448 14.32 -3.35 -28.22
N HIS A 449 14.41 -2.15 -27.66
CA HIS A 449 13.31 -1.20 -27.49
C HIS A 449 12.07 -1.79 -26.80
N LEU A 450 12.24 -2.71 -25.85
CA LEU A 450 11.19 -3.31 -25.05
C LEU A 450 10.87 -2.48 -23.81
N SER A 451 9.64 -2.57 -23.30
CA SER A 451 9.19 -1.90 -22.09
C SER A 451 7.99 -2.65 -21.51
N ILE A 452 7.91 -2.70 -20.18
CA ILE A 452 6.87 -3.42 -19.41
C ILE A 452 5.91 -2.42 -18.75
N GLY A 453 5.33 -1.54 -19.57
CA GLY A 453 4.44 -0.47 -19.10
C GLY A 453 3.17 -0.96 -18.42
N GLY A 454 2.64 -2.14 -18.79
CA GLY A 454 1.49 -2.73 -18.09
C GLY A 454 1.86 -3.18 -16.67
N ALA A 455 3.05 -3.75 -16.49
CA ALA A 455 3.56 -4.09 -15.16
C ALA A 455 3.84 -2.83 -14.32
N ALA A 456 4.34 -1.77 -14.93
CA ALA A 456 4.51 -0.46 -14.28
C ALA A 456 3.16 0.13 -13.79
N ASP A 457 2.11 0.10 -14.62
CA ASP A 457 0.77 0.54 -14.23
C ASP A 457 0.26 -0.25 -13.00
N TYR A 458 0.50 -1.57 -12.94
CA TYR A 458 0.17 -2.36 -11.76
C TYR A 458 1.08 -2.09 -10.56
N LEU A 459 2.35 -1.73 -10.77
CA LEU A 459 3.25 -1.35 -9.69
C LEU A 459 2.74 -0.09 -8.98
N ILE A 460 2.20 0.88 -9.73
CA ILE A 460 1.52 2.06 -9.17
C ILE A 460 0.38 1.65 -8.23
N LEU A 461 -0.51 0.75 -8.68
CA LEU A 461 -1.62 0.27 -7.85
C LEU A 461 -1.11 -0.52 -6.63
N THR A 462 -0.08 -1.34 -6.82
CA THR A 462 0.56 -2.13 -5.76
C THR A 462 1.15 -1.21 -4.69
N ALA A 463 1.86 -0.17 -5.11
CA ALA A 463 2.43 0.82 -4.20
C ALA A 463 1.35 1.63 -3.50
N LEU A 464 0.31 2.08 -4.21
CA LEU A 464 -0.84 2.78 -3.63
C LEU A 464 -1.51 1.92 -2.53
N VAL A 465 -1.87 0.68 -2.86
CA VAL A 465 -2.58 -0.20 -1.91
C VAL A 465 -1.66 -0.66 -0.79
N GLY A 466 -0.38 -0.95 -1.09
CA GLY A 466 0.63 -1.24 -0.08
C GLY A 466 0.80 -0.09 0.90
N ARG A 467 0.73 1.15 0.43
CA ARG A 467 0.76 2.38 1.25
C ARG A 467 -0.47 2.55 2.12
N LEU A 468 -1.66 2.16 1.64
CA LEU A 468 -2.90 2.23 2.43
C LEU A 468 -2.96 1.11 3.48
N ASN A 469 -2.65 -0.13 3.10
CA ASN A 469 -2.69 -1.27 4.01
C ASN A 469 -1.55 -1.26 5.04
N GLY A 470 -0.40 -0.63 4.71
CA GLY A 470 0.74 -0.48 5.61
C GLY A 470 1.93 -1.40 5.32
N LEU A 471 2.01 -1.98 4.13
CA LEU A 471 3.18 -2.75 3.69
C LEU A 471 4.39 -1.85 3.39
N ILE A 472 4.16 -0.56 3.07
CA ILE A 472 5.18 0.47 2.79
C ILE A 472 4.74 1.86 3.28
#